data_AF-A0A6I9N8M9-F1
#
_entry.id   AF-A0A6I9N8M9-F1
#
_cell.length_a   1.000
_cell.length_b   1.000
_cell.length_c   1.000
_cell.angle_alpha   90.00
_cell.angle_beta   90.00
_cell.angle_gamma   90.00
#
_symmetry.space_group_name_H-M   'P 1'
#
loop_
_entity.id
_entity.type
_entity.pdbx_description
1 polymer ?
#
loop_
_entity_poly.entity_id
_entity_poly.type
_entity_poly.pdbx_seq_one_letter_code
_entity_poly.pdbx_strand_id
1 'polypeptide(L)'
;MSRLIGGILLTLWLPQTVFSSLHPECEFIFELEREERLCLQFIAEQSNTSSEGCQPFWDAVACWPHAAVGETVERGCPAVFSLFRNNTGYATATVINGM
;
A
#
# COMPACT_ATOMS: atom_id res chain seq x y z
N MET A 1 43.38 27.32 23.44
CA MET A 1 42.17 27.93 22.83
C MET A 1 42.07 27.70 21.32
N SER A 2 43.15 27.88 20.53
CA SER A 2 43.12 27.65 19.07
C SER A 2 42.84 26.19 18.62
N ARG A 3 43.26 25.18 19.40
CA ARG A 3 43.04 23.76 19.06
C ARG A 3 41.60 23.24 19.26
N LEU A 4 40.81 23.93 20.09
CA LEU A 4 39.39 23.57 20.28
C LEU A 4 38.55 24.06 19.09
N ILE A 5 38.86 25.24 18.58
CA ILE A 5 38.13 25.88 17.46
C ILE A 5 38.32 25.08 16.16
N GLY A 6 39.54 24.58 15.90
CA GLY A 6 39.82 23.75 14.72
C GLY A 6 39.11 22.39 14.73
N GLY A 7 38.93 21.77 15.90
CA GLY A 7 38.17 20.52 16.04
C GLY A 7 36.67 20.71 15.86
N ILE A 8 36.12 21.81 16.36
CA ILE A 8 34.70 22.18 16.25
C ILE A 8 34.32 22.50 14.79
N LEU A 9 35.22 23.16 14.04
CA LEU A 9 34.99 23.46 12.62
C LEU A 9 34.97 22.19 11.75
N LEU A 10 35.81 21.20 12.08
CA LEU A 10 35.93 19.95 11.33
C LEU A 10 34.70 19.03 11.50
N THR A 11 34.01 19.10 12.64
CA THR A 11 32.75 18.36 12.86
C THR A 11 31.54 18.97 12.16
N LEU A 12 31.60 20.24 11.73
CA LEU A 12 30.49 20.97 11.14
C LEU A 12 30.31 20.73 9.63
N TRP A 13 31.26 20.03 8.99
CA TRP A 13 31.26 19.74 7.54
C TRP A 13 30.95 18.30 7.17
N LEU A 14 30.64 17.42 8.11
CA LEU A 14 30.08 16.12 7.74
C LEU A 14 28.62 16.34 7.33
N PRO A 15 28.22 16.08 6.08
CA PRO A 15 26.80 16.01 5.75
C PRO A 15 26.22 14.91 6.62
N GLN A 16 25.29 15.27 7.50
CA GLN A 16 24.48 14.30 8.21
C GLN A 16 23.62 13.62 7.16
N THR A 17 24.11 12.52 6.59
CA THR A 17 23.31 11.61 5.80
C THR A 17 22.33 10.95 6.75
N VAL A 18 21.22 11.63 7.02
CA VAL A 18 20.07 11.03 7.68
C VAL A 18 19.54 9.97 6.71
N PHE A 19 19.93 8.72 6.94
CA PHE A 19 19.27 7.58 6.31
C PHE A 19 17.88 7.48 6.94
N SER A 20 16.91 8.14 6.32
CA SER A 20 15.50 7.98 6.67
C SER A 20 15.00 6.63 6.14
N SER A 21 15.49 5.54 6.71
CA SER A 21 14.88 4.22 6.52
C SER A 21 13.83 4.05 7.59
N LEU A 22 12.56 3.85 7.20
CA LEU A 22 11.56 3.35 8.14
C LEU A 22 11.98 1.94 8.60
N HIS A 23 11.54 1.55 9.80
CA HIS A 23 11.64 0.15 10.19
C HIS A 23 10.85 -0.68 9.16
N PRO A 24 11.35 -1.81 8.65
CA PRO A 24 10.68 -2.57 7.60
C PRO A 24 9.20 -2.84 7.92
N GLU A 25 8.89 -3.21 9.16
CA GLU A 25 7.51 -3.43 9.62
C GLU A 25 6.62 -2.18 9.46
N CYS A 26 7.15 -0.99 9.70
CA CYS A 26 6.41 0.26 9.54
C CYS A 26 6.21 0.62 8.06
N GLU A 27 7.17 0.29 7.19
CA GLU A 27 7.07 0.56 5.75
C GLU A 27 5.88 -0.18 5.14
N PHE A 28 5.65 -1.43 5.54
CA PHE A 28 4.52 -2.23 5.04
C PHE A 28 3.17 -1.77 5.57
N ILE A 29 3.11 -1.45 6.87
CA ILE A 29 1.87 -0.93 7.47
C ILE A 29 1.47 0.37 6.76
N PHE A 30 2.43 1.27 6.54
CA PHE A 30 2.19 2.51 5.84
C PHE A 30 1.67 2.32 4.42
N GLU A 31 2.22 1.35 3.68
CA GLU A 31 1.75 1.05 2.32
C GLU A 31 0.33 0.45 2.32
N LEU A 32 0.00 -0.45 3.24
CA LEU A 32 -1.36 -1.00 3.37
C LEU A 32 -2.38 0.08 3.75
N GLU A 33 -2.05 0.94 4.72
CA GLU A 33 -2.90 2.08 5.11
C GLU A 33 -3.11 3.06 3.94
N ARG A 34 -2.07 3.27 3.13
CA ARG A 34 -2.16 4.09 1.92
C ARG A 34 -3.11 3.48 0.90
N GLU A 35 -2.98 2.18 0.62
CA GLU A 35 -3.83 1.45 -0.34
C GLU A 35 -5.29 1.40 0.14
N GLU A 36 -5.52 1.15 1.43
CA GLU A 36 -6.85 1.21 2.04
C GLU A 36 -7.49 2.59 1.81
N ARG A 37 -6.76 3.67 2.12
CA ARG A 37 -7.26 5.04 1.93
C ARG A 37 -7.62 5.32 0.47
N LEU A 38 -6.78 4.88 -0.48
CA LEU A 38 -7.05 5.05 -1.91
C LEU A 38 -8.27 4.24 -2.34
N CYS A 39 -8.43 3.01 -1.85
CA CYS A 39 -9.59 2.18 -2.12
C CYS A 39 -10.89 2.82 -1.59
N LEU A 40 -10.87 3.34 -0.35
CA LEU A 40 -12.03 4.00 0.24
C LEU A 40 -12.44 5.27 -0.54
N GLN A 41 -11.46 6.02 -1.07
CA GLN A 41 -11.72 7.14 -1.97
C GLN A 41 -12.40 6.66 -3.28
N PHE A 42 -11.85 5.61 -3.90
CA PHE A 42 -12.42 5.00 -5.11
C PHE A 42 -13.85 4.44 -4.90
N ILE A 43 -14.12 3.82 -3.75
CA ILE A 43 -15.45 3.33 -3.39
C ILE A 43 -16.42 4.51 -3.25
N ALA A 44 -16.00 5.58 -2.58
CA ALA A 44 -16.83 6.77 -2.40
C ALA A 44 -17.19 7.43 -3.74
N GLU A 45 -16.23 7.51 -4.68
CA GLU A 45 -16.45 8.05 -6.03
C GLU A 45 -17.47 7.22 -6.84
N GLN A 46 -17.52 5.91 -6.63
CA GLN A 46 -18.45 5.00 -7.32
C GLN A 46 -19.77 4.76 -6.60
N SER A 47 -19.97 5.33 -5.41
CA SER A 47 -21.20 5.13 -4.60
C SER A 47 -22.50 5.50 -5.33
N ASN A 48 -22.44 6.30 -6.39
CA ASN A 48 -23.59 6.74 -7.17
C ASN A 48 -23.98 5.78 -8.32
N THR A 49 -23.20 4.73 -8.61
CA THR A 49 -23.52 3.77 -9.67
C THR A 49 -24.30 2.59 -9.09
N SER A 50 -25.62 2.58 -9.27
CA SER A 50 -26.45 1.42 -8.91
C SER A 50 -26.33 0.33 -10.00
N SER A 51 -25.35 -0.55 -9.84
CA SER A 51 -25.18 -1.73 -10.70
C SER A 51 -25.44 -3.03 -9.92
N GLU A 52 -26.09 -4.00 -10.57
CA GLU A 52 -26.28 -5.35 -10.02
C GLU A 52 -24.95 -6.09 -9.93
N GLY A 53 -24.75 -6.88 -8.87
CA GLY A 53 -23.51 -7.60 -8.61
C GLY A 53 -22.82 -7.15 -7.33
N CYS A 54 -21.54 -7.51 -7.16
CA CYS A 54 -20.77 -7.11 -5.99
C CYS A 54 -20.32 -5.65 -6.13
N GLN A 55 -20.58 -4.86 -5.10
CA GLN A 55 -20.10 -3.47 -5.02
C GLN A 55 -18.59 -3.44 -4.73
N PRO A 56 -17.89 -2.35 -5.11
CA PRO A 56 -16.48 -2.19 -4.78
C PRO A 56 -16.26 -2.23 -3.25
N PHE A 57 -15.22 -2.91 -2.79
CA PHE A 57 -14.91 -3.04 -1.35
C PHE A 57 -13.42 -3.26 -1.08
N TRP A 58 -13.02 -3.05 0.18
CA TRP A 58 -11.68 -3.33 0.71
C TRP A 58 -11.73 -4.59 1.57
N ASP A 59 -10.81 -5.53 1.36
CA ASP A 59 -10.75 -6.82 2.08
C ASP A 59 -9.62 -6.91 3.12
N ALA A 60 -9.08 -5.77 3.54
CA ALA A 60 -7.90 -5.60 4.39
C ALA A 60 -6.53 -5.75 3.69
N VAL A 61 -6.47 -6.19 2.44
CA VAL A 61 -5.19 -6.30 1.70
C VAL A 61 -5.27 -5.86 0.24
N ALA A 62 -6.44 -5.91 -0.38
CA ALA A 62 -6.70 -5.60 -1.77
C ALA A 62 -8.03 -4.86 -1.97
N CYS A 63 -8.02 -3.94 -2.94
CA CYS A 63 -9.21 -3.22 -3.36
C CYS A 63 -9.91 -3.98 -4.48
N TRP A 64 -11.13 -4.44 -4.24
CA TRP A 64 -11.93 -5.14 -5.23
C TRP A 64 -12.87 -4.17 -5.94
N PRO A 65 -12.84 -4.11 -7.29
CA PRO A 65 -13.76 -3.27 -8.04
C PRO A 65 -15.16 -3.87 -8.06
N HIS A 66 -16.10 -3.13 -8.64
CA HIS A 66 -17.40 -3.69 -9.00
C HIS A 66 -17.21 -4.90 -9.93
N ALA A 67 -18.03 -5.93 -9.74
CA ALA A 67 -18.08 -7.10 -10.61
C ALA A 67 -19.52 -7.60 -10.75
N ALA A 68 -19.92 -7.91 -11.98
CA ALA A 68 -21.23 -8.46 -12.29
C ALA A 68 -21.32 -9.94 -11.88
N VAL A 69 -22.54 -10.47 -11.72
CA VAL A 69 -22.74 -11.89 -11.40
C VAL A 69 -22.17 -12.78 -12.53
N GLY A 70 -21.36 -13.76 -12.16
CA GLY A 70 -20.64 -14.63 -13.09
C GLY A 70 -19.31 -14.04 -13.61
N GLU A 71 -19.01 -12.78 -13.30
CA GLU A 71 -17.72 -12.16 -13.61
C GLU A 71 -16.63 -12.69 -12.67
N THR A 72 -15.41 -12.83 -13.21
CA THR A 72 -14.20 -13.10 -12.43
C THR A 72 -13.25 -11.92 -12.56
N VAL A 73 -12.89 -11.34 -11.43
CA VAL A 73 -11.94 -10.23 -11.35
C VAL A 73 -10.62 -10.72 -10.76
N GLU A 74 -9.51 -10.17 -11.25
CA GLU A 74 -8.16 -10.50 -10.81
C GLU A 74 -7.49 -9.28 -10.17
N ARG A 75 -6.78 -9.50 -9.06
CA ARG A 75 -5.96 -8.50 -8.38
C ARG A 75 -4.55 -9.03 -8.17
N GLY A 76 -3.56 -8.23 -8.53
CA GLY A 76 -2.16 -8.55 -8.19
C GLY A 76 -1.97 -8.59 -6.68
N CYS A 77 -1.15 -9.52 -6.21
CA CYS A 77 -0.76 -9.57 -4.80
C CYS A 77 -0.01 -8.28 -4.44
N PRO A 78 -0.44 -7.57 -3.37
CA PRO A 78 0.27 -6.41 -2.85
C PRO A 78 1.76 -6.66 -2.58
N ALA A 79 2.57 -5.61 -2.67
CA ALA A 79 4.03 -5.70 -2.49
C ALA A 79 4.44 -6.27 -1.11
N VAL A 80 3.60 -6.17 -0.07
CA VAL A 80 3.86 -6.75 1.25
C VAL A 80 4.11 -8.26 1.21
N PHE A 81 3.53 -8.98 0.25
CA PHE A 81 3.73 -10.43 0.13
C PHE A 81 5.14 -10.81 -0.34
N SER A 82 5.92 -9.86 -0.88
CA SER A 82 7.31 -10.08 -1.29
C SER A 82 8.23 -10.52 -0.15
N LEU A 83 7.85 -10.22 1.10
CA LEU A 83 8.54 -10.66 2.33
C LEU A 83 8.59 -12.18 2.48
N PHE A 84 7.52 -12.87 2.09
CA PHE A 84 7.41 -14.32 2.24
C PHE A 84 7.93 -15.02 0.98
N ARG A 85 7.66 -14.43 -0.19
CA ARG A 85 8.08 -14.96 -1.47
C ARG A 85 8.16 -13.84 -2.51
N ASN A 86 9.32 -13.69 -3.13
CA ASN A 86 9.54 -12.72 -4.18
C ASN A 86 9.11 -13.26 -5.55
N ASN A 87 7.80 -13.43 -5.73
CA ASN A 87 7.19 -13.79 -7.01
C ASN A 87 5.96 -12.92 -7.27
N THR A 88 5.66 -12.66 -8.55
CA THR A 88 4.40 -12.05 -8.94
C THR A 88 3.28 -13.07 -8.74
N GLY A 89 2.25 -12.69 -7.98
CA GLY A 89 1.08 -13.50 -7.71
C GLY A 89 -0.19 -12.71 -7.97
N TYR A 90 -1.30 -13.42 -8.13
CA TYR A 90 -2.62 -12.84 -8.36
C TYR A 90 -3.67 -13.59 -7.55
N ALA A 91 -4.67 -12.87 -7.07
CA ALA A 91 -5.87 -13.40 -6.47
C ALA A 91 -7.05 -13.18 -7.42
N THR A 92 -7.91 -14.18 -7.57
CA THR A 92 -9.11 -14.12 -8.41
C THR A 92 -10.35 -14.28 -7.55
N ALA A 93 -11.35 -13.44 -7.76
CA ALA A 93 -12.66 -13.56 -7.13
C ALA A 93 -13.74 -13.66 -8.20
N THR A 94 -14.70 -14.58 -8.01
CA THR A 94 -15.84 -14.78 -8.91
C THR A 94 -17.12 -14.49 -8.17
N VAL A 95 -18.00 -13.69 -8.78
CA VAL A 95 -19.30 -13.37 -8.19
C VAL A 95 -20.29 -14.49 -8.51
N ILE A 96 -20.89 -15.08 -7.47
CA ILE A 96 -21.91 -16.12 -7.59
C ILE A 96 -23.30 -15.56 -7.28
N ASN A 97 -24.34 -16.15 -7.89
CA ASN A 97 -25.73 -15.73 -7.67
C ASN A 97 -26.14 -16.02 -6.22
N GLY A 98 -26.58 -15.00 -5.47
CA GLY A 98 -27.13 -15.15 -4.11
C GLY A 98 -26.26 -14.64 -2.96
N MET A 99 -25.19 -13.88 -3.25
CA MET A 99 -24.38 -13.15 -2.24
C MET A 99 -24.37 -11.65 -2.54
#